data_AF-A0A5F2C2Y7-F1
#
_entry.id   AF-A0A5F2C2Y7-F1
#
_cell.length_a   1.000
_cell.length_b   1.000
_cell.length_c   1.000
_cell.angle_alpha   90.00
_cell.angle_beta   90.00
_cell.angle_gamma   90.00
#
_symmetry.space_group_name_H-M   'P 1'
#
loop_
_entity.id
_entity.type
_entity.pdbx_description
1 polymer ?
#
loop_
_entity_poly.entity_id
_entity_poly.type
_entity_poly.pdbx_seq_one_letter_code
_entity_poly.pdbx_strand_id
1 'polypeptide(L)'
;MAKVNGSKSVKKPSSKKDTSIKPIKDFLGSRSLPAPVDRLEDVRKRARRFRDKFLSGPQVVYYKSFDLVRVPYPTKYALLNAFSLPTPFLHIINRLFIIQYKTSEGIKTLLFSPSDVDANAETPFFKRLSQSFGPFQNIGKKIMAPTLNTVEECLKQVGLPPEKVDYISFDHLHTQDLRKWLGANGQPGYFPNAKLLIMKEEWDSVQGLLPPQSDWYCPNGSGGISMDRVILLDSDTELGGGVALIKTPGHTYGNHSLVANTPEGIFVTSENGVSADNYNPLKSNIPGVRKYAKNTGMEVILNGNTLEIGLDQYISMVLEKEIAGPSLRNPEFYNVMPSSEMSGFWLFPGTSPTFSFGQLQFGNIITH
;
A
#
# COMPACT_ATOMS: atom_id res chain seq x y z
N MET A 1 11.42 50.91 37.51
CA MET A 1 10.43 49.82 37.58
C MET A 1 9.89 49.57 36.18
N ALA A 2 10.47 48.62 35.43
CA ALA A 2 9.99 48.23 34.10
C ALA A 2 9.12 46.96 34.25
N LYS A 3 7.86 47.04 33.82
CA LYS A 3 6.92 45.92 33.85
C LYS A 3 7.25 44.93 32.71
N VAL A 4 7.63 43.72 33.08
CA VAL A 4 7.77 42.59 32.17
C VAL A 4 6.37 42.07 31.83
N ASN A 5 5.99 42.15 30.57
CA ASN A 5 4.76 41.56 30.04
C ASN A 5 4.93 40.04 29.96
N GLY A 6 4.13 39.32 30.74
CA GLY A 6 4.06 37.86 30.71
C GLY A 6 3.54 37.35 29.38
N SER A 7 4.31 36.48 28.72
CA SER A 7 3.89 35.75 27.54
C SER A 7 2.73 34.81 27.89
N LYS A 8 1.57 35.01 27.26
CA LYS A 8 0.46 34.05 27.32
C LYS A 8 0.91 32.72 26.72
N SER A 9 1.02 31.69 27.56
CA SER A 9 1.23 30.31 27.12
C SER A 9 0.04 29.88 26.25
N VAL A 10 0.27 29.73 24.95
CA VAL A 10 -0.68 29.08 24.05
C VAL A 10 -0.78 27.63 24.48
N LYS A 11 -1.93 27.24 25.05
CA LYS A 11 -2.24 25.84 25.35
C LYS A 11 -2.21 25.06 24.04
N LYS A 12 -1.24 24.17 23.86
CA LYS A 12 -1.26 23.15 22.80
C LYS A 12 -2.58 22.36 22.94
N PRO A 13 -3.36 22.17 21.87
CA PRO A 13 -4.51 21.28 21.92
C PRO A 13 -4.00 19.89 22.28
N SER A 14 -4.47 19.31 23.39
CA SER A 14 -4.23 17.90 23.66
C SER A 14 -4.94 17.12 22.57
N SER A 15 -4.21 16.47 21.66
CA SER A 15 -4.85 15.56 20.71
C SER A 15 -5.52 14.45 21.51
N LYS A 16 -6.85 14.45 21.58
CA LYS A 16 -7.58 13.30 22.14
C LYS A 16 -7.12 12.06 21.37
N LYS A 17 -6.73 11.03 22.10
CA LYS A 17 -6.37 9.74 21.53
C LYS A 17 -7.64 9.18 20.89
N ASP A 18 -7.63 8.96 19.57
CA ASP A 18 -8.77 8.34 18.88
C ASP A 18 -8.96 6.93 19.44
N THR A 19 -10.14 6.70 20.00
CA THR A 19 -10.49 5.46 20.71
C THR A 19 -10.91 4.34 19.77
N SER A 20 -11.08 4.64 18.48
CA SER A 20 -11.46 3.67 17.45
C SER A 20 -10.30 2.78 17.00
N ILE A 21 -9.06 3.29 17.06
CA ILE A 21 -7.85 2.56 16.69
C ILE A 21 -7.51 1.54 17.79
N LYS A 22 -7.62 0.24 17.47
CA LYS A 22 -7.46 -0.85 18.45
C LYS A 22 -6.54 -1.94 17.93
N PRO A 23 -5.68 -2.53 18.80
CA PRO A 23 -4.84 -3.63 18.39
C PRO A 23 -5.67 -4.90 18.12
N ILE A 24 -5.34 -5.60 17.04
CA ILE A 24 -5.82 -6.94 16.70
C ILE A 24 -4.82 -7.96 17.26
N LYS A 25 -5.34 -9.02 17.89
CA LYS A 25 -4.51 -10.08 18.51
C LYS A 25 -4.55 -11.40 17.76
N ASP A 26 -5.36 -11.48 16.70
CA ASP A 26 -5.64 -12.72 15.96
C ASP A 26 -4.36 -13.40 15.42
N PHE A 27 -3.34 -12.61 15.06
CA PHE A 27 -2.07 -13.11 14.51
C PHE A 27 -0.88 -13.05 15.48
N LEU A 28 -1.10 -12.70 16.76
CA LEU A 28 -0.03 -12.65 17.76
C LEU A 28 0.65 -14.02 17.88
N GLY A 29 1.98 -14.02 17.72
CA GLY A 29 2.82 -15.21 17.77
C GLY A 29 2.76 -16.13 16.54
N SER A 30 1.97 -15.78 15.50
CA SER A 30 1.78 -16.65 14.32
C SER A 30 3.06 -16.92 13.52
N ARG A 31 4.06 -16.04 13.66
CA ARG A 31 5.38 -16.16 13.02
C ARG A 31 6.49 -16.64 13.94
N SER A 32 6.16 -17.03 15.17
CA SER A 32 7.15 -17.39 16.20
C SER A 32 7.48 -18.88 16.25
N LEU A 33 6.80 -19.72 15.45
CA LEU A 33 7.08 -21.15 15.39
C LEU A 33 8.44 -21.43 14.75
N PRO A 34 9.19 -22.46 15.20
CA PRO A 34 10.56 -22.69 14.73
C PRO A 34 10.65 -23.01 13.23
N ALA A 35 9.80 -23.90 12.73
CA ALA A 35 9.86 -24.32 11.33
C ALA A 35 9.09 -23.34 10.42
N PRO A 36 9.64 -22.99 9.23
CA PRO A 36 8.92 -22.19 8.24
C PRO A 36 7.53 -22.71 7.87
N VAL A 37 7.40 -24.03 7.70
CA VAL A 37 6.13 -24.66 7.34
C VAL A 37 5.08 -24.51 8.43
N ASP A 38 5.47 -24.65 9.70
CA ASP A 38 4.55 -24.50 10.83
C ASP A 38 4.07 -23.04 10.97
N ARG A 39 4.96 -22.07 10.75
CA ARG A 39 4.61 -20.64 10.68
C ARG A 39 3.57 -20.39 9.60
N LEU A 40 3.79 -20.95 8.40
CA LEU A 40 2.87 -20.80 7.27
C LEU A 40 1.48 -21.39 7.58
N GLU A 41 1.41 -22.60 8.13
CA GLU A 41 0.14 -23.25 8.45
C GLU A 41 -0.61 -22.54 9.60
N ASP A 42 0.09 -22.06 10.64
CA ASP A 42 -0.55 -21.31 11.73
C ASP A 42 -1.11 -19.96 11.23
N VAL A 43 -0.34 -19.25 10.38
CA VAL A 43 -0.79 -18.02 9.72
C VAL A 43 -2.04 -18.28 8.89
N ARG A 44 -2.03 -19.32 8.04
CA ARG A 44 -3.17 -19.70 7.20
C ARG A 44 -4.42 -20.02 8.02
N LYS A 45 -4.28 -20.82 9.09
CA LYS A 45 -5.39 -21.17 9.99
C LYS A 45 -6.00 -19.93 10.64
N ARG A 46 -5.15 -19.02 11.13
CA ARG A 46 -5.60 -17.77 11.77
C ARG A 46 -6.22 -16.81 10.78
N ALA A 47 -5.68 -16.73 9.56
CA ALA A 47 -6.18 -15.89 8.48
C ALA A 47 -7.62 -16.24 8.13
N ARG A 48 -7.92 -17.53 7.97
CA ARG A 48 -9.28 -18.03 7.69
C ARG A 48 -10.26 -17.68 8.81
N ARG A 49 -9.87 -17.92 10.07
CA ARG A 49 -10.70 -17.54 11.23
C ARG A 49 -10.93 -16.03 11.31
N PHE A 50 -9.88 -15.24 11.06
CA PHE A 50 -9.97 -13.78 11.03
C PHE A 50 -10.91 -13.33 9.91
N ARG A 51 -10.79 -13.91 8.72
CA ARG A 51 -11.68 -13.65 7.58
C ARG A 51 -13.14 -13.89 7.94
N ASP A 52 -13.49 -15.04 8.51
CA ASP A 52 -14.88 -15.37 8.86
C ASP A 52 -15.46 -14.33 9.84
N LYS A 53 -14.68 -13.99 10.87
CA LYS A 53 -15.02 -12.93 11.84
C LYS A 53 -15.20 -11.58 11.15
N PHE A 54 -14.25 -11.17 10.31
CA PHE A 54 -14.23 -9.86 9.68
C PHE A 54 -15.35 -9.68 8.66
N LEU A 55 -15.67 -10.73 7.89
CA LEU A 55 -16.82 -10.77 6.97
C LEU A 55 -18.16 -10.60 7.69
N SER A 56 -18.31 -11.19 8.88
CA SER A 56 -19.52 -11.04 9.70
C SER A 56 -19.69 -9.64 10.30
N GLY A 57 -18.64 -8.82 10.24
CA GLY A 57 -18.61 -7.46 10.73
C GLY A 57 -19.23 -6.44 9.77
N PRO A 58 -19.16 -5.14 10.13
CA PRO A 58 -19.65 -4.07 9.26
C PRO A 58 -18.83 -3.99 7.97
N GLN A 59 -19.49 -3.52 6.92
CA GLN A 59 -18.85 -3.12 5.67
C GLN A 59 -18.49 -1.62 5.70
N VAL A 60 -17.49 -1.25 4.91
CA VAL A 60 -17.12 0.15 4.69
C VAL A 60 -18.28 0.96 4.13
N VAL A 61 -18.33 2.25 4.46
CA VAL A 61 -19.35 3.18 3.96
C VAL A 61 -19.08 3.54 2.51
N TYR A 62 -17.80 3.77 2.19
CA TYR A 62 -17.33 4.12 0.86
C TYR A 62 -15.94 3.53 0.65
N TYR A 63 -15.69 3.04 -0.55
CA TYR A 63 -14.38 2.59 -1.00
C TYR A 63 -14.25 2.92 -2.47
N LYS A 64 -13.21 3.66 -2.85
CA LYS A 64 -12.89 3.88 -4.26
C LYS A 64 -11.39 3.89 -4.48
N SER A 65 -10.94 3.19 -5.51
CA SER A 65 -9.57 3.25 -5.99
C SER A 65 -9.46 4.11 -7.25
N PHE A 66 -8.41 4.90 -7.37
CA PHE A 66 -8.10 5.72 -8.54
C PHE A 66 -6.74 5.33 -9.11
N ASP A 67 -6.61 5.36 -10.44
CA ASP A 67 -5.30 5.28 -11.08
C ASP A 67 -4.59 6.62 -10.97
N LEU A 68 -3.39 6.67 -10.40
CA LEU A 68 -2.58 7.89 -10.30
C LEU A 68 -1.60 8.00 -11.45
N VAL A 69 -0.71 7.02 -11.57
CA VAL A 69 0.36 7.04 -12.56
C VAL A 69 0.68 5.61 -12.99
N ARG A 70 0.90 5.45 -14.29
CA ARG A 70 1.47 4.23 -14.84
C ARG A 70 2.98 4.40 -14.89
N VAL A 71 3.77 3.40 -14.51
CA VAL A 71 5.24 3.47 -14.57
C VAL A 71 5.83 2.15 -15.10
N PRO A 72 6.94 2.21 -15.85
CA PRO A 72 7.69 1.01 -16.22
C PRO A 72 8.34 0.41 -14.98
N TYR A 73 8.23 -0.91 -14.85
CA TYR A 73 8.71 -1.66 -13.71
C TYR A 73 9.38 -2.97 -14.16
N PRO A 74 10.57 -3.32 -13.67
CA PRO A 74 11.30 -4.48 -14.17
C PRO A 74 10.54 -5.79 -13.99
N THR A 75 10.39 -6.55 -15.07
CA THR A 75 9.65 -7.82 -15.05
C THR A 75 10.26 -8.82 -14.07
N LYS A 76 11.59 -8.79 -13.94
CA LYS A 76 12.35 -9.62 -12.98
C LYS A 76 12.01 -9.33 -11.52
N TYR A 77 11.48 -8.15 -11.20
CA TYR A 77 11.03 -7.82 -9.84
C TYR A 77 9.56 -8.18 -9.66
N ALA A 78 8.70 -7.79 -10.60
CA ALA A 78 7.26 -8.08 -10.52
C ALA A 78 6.92 -9.57 -10.46
N LEU A 79 7.70 -10.39 -11.17
CA LEU A 79 7.46 -11.83 -11.35
C LEU A 79 8.74 -12.60 -11.01
N LEU A 80 9.28 -12.37 -9.81
CA LEU A 80 10.59 -12.84 -9.37
C LEU A 80 10.87 -14.29 -9.81
N ASN A 81 11.87 -14.45 -10.68
CA ASN A 81 12.33 -15.72 -11.30
C ASN A 81 11.30 -16.47 -12.17
N ALA A 82 10.05 -16.01 -12.23
CA ALA A 82 8.94 -16.76 -12.79
C ALA A 82 8.64 -16.40 -14.26
N PHE A 83 9.08 -15.24 -14.74
CA PHE A 83 8.87 -14.81 -16.12
C PHE A 83 9.92 -15.38 -17.09
N SER A 84 9.49 -15.91 -18.24
CA SER A 84 10.38 -16.65 -19.16
C SER A 84 10.77 -15.93 -20.44
N LEU A 85 10.17 -14.78 -20.78
CA LEU A 85 10.51 -14.05 -22.01
C LEU A 85 11.59 -12.99 -21.73
N PRO A 86 12.37 -12.57 -22.75
CA PRO A 86 13.40 -11.55 -22.59
C PRO A 86 12.82 -10.12 -22.54
N THR A 87 11.57 -9.94 -22.07
CA THR A 87 10.93 -8.62 -21.94
C THR A 87 11.35 -7.98 -20.61
N PRO A 88 12.18 -6.91 -20.62
CA PRO A 88 12.85 -6.42 -19.42
C PRO A 88 11.93 -5.66 -18.46
N PHE A 89 10.86 -5.07 -18.98
CA PHE A 89 9.90 -4.26 -18.23
C PHE A 89 8.47 -4.73 -18.50
N LEU A 90 7.61 -4.43 -17.53
CA LEU A 90 6.17 -4.34 -17.65
C LEU A 90 5.74 -2.99 -17.10
N HIS A 91 4.45 -2.66 -17.11
CA HIS A 91 3.98 -1.46 -16.41
C HIS A 91 3.23 -1.84 -15.13
N ILE A 92 3.37 -1.03 -14.10
CA ILE A 92 2.46 -1.04 -12.94
C ILE A 92 1.69 0.28 -12.92
N ILE A 93 0.51 0.27 -12.32
CA ILE A 93 -0.33 1.46 -12.11
C ILE A 93 -0.45 1.67 -10.61
N ASN A 94 0.15 2.75 -10.12
CA ASN A 94 0.06 3.14 -8.71
C ASN A 94 -1.32 3.73 -8.45
N ARG A 95 -1.94 3.34 -7.35
CA ARG A 95 -3.33 3.68 -7.02
C ARG A 95 -3.45 4.44 -5.72
N LEU A 96 -4.39 5.38 -5.68
CA LEU A 96 -4.95 5.96 -4.46
C LEU A 96 -6.19 5.17 -4.08
N PHE A 97 -6.41 4.93 -2.79
CA PHE A 97 -7.67 4.43 -2.26
C PHE A 97 -8.28 5.43 -1.28
N ILE A 98 -9.56 5.74 -1.46
CA ILE A 98 -10.36 6.57 -0.56
C ILE A 98 -11.35 5.67 0.16
N ILE A 99 -11.24 5.56 1.48
CA ILE A 99 -12.09 4.70 2.30
C ILE A 99 -12.78 5.54 3.37
N GLN A 100 -14.10 5.42 3.46
CA GLN A 100 -14.86 5.93 4.60
C GLN A 100 -15.46 4.78 5.40
N TYR A 101 -15.36 4.87 6.72
CA TYR A 101 -15.81 3.83 7.63
C TYR A 101 -16.38 4.46 8.91
N LYS A 102 -17.29 3.72 9.56
CA LYS A 102 -17.92 4.17 10.80
C LYS A 102 -17.04 3.83 11.99
N THR A 103 -16.87 4.79 12.89
CA THR A 103 -16.28 4.59 14.20
C THR A 103 -17.24 5.08 15.29
N SER A 104 -16.89 4.88 16.55
CA SER A 104 -17.61 5.46 17.69
C SER A 104 -17.59 7.00 17.72
N GLU A 105 -16.67 7.62 16.98
CA GLU A 105 -16.48 9.08 16.92
C GLU A 105 -17.10 9.71 15.66
N GLY A 106 -17.75 8.92 14.81
CA GLY A 106 -18.35 9.36 13.56
C GLY A 106 -17.78 8.63 12.34
N ILE A 107 -17.95 9.22 11.16
CA ILE A 107 -17.34 8.70 9.93
C ILE A 107 -15.90 9.21 9.87
N LYS A 108 -14.98 8.30 9.60
CA LYS A 108 -13.56 8.61 9.36
C LYS A 108 -13.22 8.38 7.90
N THR A 109 -12.33 9.22 7.36
CA THR A 109 -11.80 9.08 6.01
C THR A 109 -10.32 8.71 6.05
N LEU A 110 -9.97 7.58 5.43
CA LEU A 110 -8.59 7.14 5.19
C LEU A 110 -8.26 7.30 3.71
N LEU A 111 -7.13 7.94 3.43
CA LEU A 111 -6.44 7.81 2.15
C LEU A 111 -5.34 6.76 2.28
N PHE A 112 -5.42 5.69 1.48
CA PHE A 112 -4.36 4.70 1.39
C PHE A 112 -3.59 4.89 0.07
N SER A 113 -2.27 4.92 0.17
CA SER A 113 -1.34 5.20 -0.93
C SER A 113 -1.60 6.52 -1.70
N PRO A 114 -1.80 7.68 -1.04
CA PRO A 114 -1.83 8.98 -1.73
C PRO A 114 -0.43 9.37 -2.21
N SER A 115 0.06 8.80 -3.31
CA SER A 115 1.40 9.09 -3.83
C SER A 115 1.51 10.48 -4.45
N ASP A 116 2.57 11.21 -4.11
CA ASP A 116 2.95 12.46 -4.78
C ASP A 116 3.75 12.15 -6.04
N VAL A 117 3.05 11.93 -7.16
CA VAL A 117 3.64 11.48 -8.44
C VAL A 117 4.84 12.34 -8.87
N ASP A 118 4.81 13.65 -8.59
CA ASP A 118 5.87 14.56 -8.95
C ASP A 118 7.11 14.36 -8.07
N ALA A 119 6.94 14.29 -6.74
CA ALA A 119 8.04 14.06 -5.81
C ALA A 119 8.61 12.64 -5.95
N ASN A 120 7.77 11.64 -6.20
CA ASN A 120 8.17 10.24 -6.40
C ASN A 120 9.17 10.08 -7.56
N ALA A 121 9.16 11.00 -8.54
CA ALA A 121 10.13 10.99 -9.65
C ALA A 121 11.59 11.22 -9.20
N GLU A 122 11.81 11.74 -7.99
CA GLU A 122 13.14 11.92 -7.39
C GLU A 122 13.70 10.63 -6.76
N THR A 123 12.90 9.56 -6.70
CA THR A 123 13.37 8.23 -6.28
C THR A 123 14.56 7.81 -7.16
N PRO A 124 15.70 7.39 -6.58
CA PRO A 124 16.93 7.14 -7.35
C PRO A 124 16.77 6.16 -8.52
N PHE A 125 16.04 5.06 -8.33
CA PHE A 125 15.74 4.11 -9.40
C PHE A 125 15.05 4.79 -10.60
N PHE A 126 13.93 5.48 -10.36
CA PHE A 126 13.15 6.14 -11.40
C PHE A 126 13.89 7.33 -12.02
N LYS A 127 14.66 8.06 -11.22
CA LYS A 127 15.50 9.16 -11.70
C LYS A 127 16.55 8.68 -12.70
N ARG A 128 17.27 7.60 -12.38
CA ARG A 128 18.23 6.97 -13.31
C ARG A 128 17.55 6.39 -14.54
N LEU A 129 16.42 5.72 -14.37
CA LEU A 129 15.65 5.17 -15.49
C LEU A 129 15.20 6.28 -16.44
N SER A 130 14.69 7.39 -15.91
CA SER A 130 14.29 8.55 -16.71
C SER A 130 15.48 9.16 -17.48
N GLN A 131 16.64 9.30 -16.83
CA GLN A 131 17.86 9.81 -17.47
C GLN A 131 18.39 8.90 -18.58
N SER A 132 18.16 7.59 -18.49
CA SER A 132 18.59 6.62 -19.52
C SER A 132 17.87 6.80 -20.87
N PHE A 133 16.75 7.52 -20.92
CA PHE A 133 16.04 7.84 -22.17
C PHE A 133 16.69 8.99 -22.99
N GLY A 134 17.78 9.60 -22.49
CA GLY A 134 18.57 10.57 -23.23
C GLY A 134 17.80 11.85 -23.64
N PRO A 135 18.08 12.46 -24.81
CA PRO A 135 17.50 13.76 -25.20
C PRO A 135 15.97 13.75 -25.40
N PHE A 136 15.33 12.57 -25.40
CA PHE A 136 13.88 12.43 -25.50
C PHE A 136 13.18 12.28 -24.15
N GLN A 137 13.88 12.55 -23.04
CA GLN A 137 13.40 12.32 -21.67
C GLN A 137 11.97 12.81 -21.41
N ASN A 138 11.59 14.02 -21.86
CA ASN A 138 10.26 14.59 -21.57
C ASN A 138 9.14 13.91 -22.36
N ILE A 139 9.39 13.53 -23.62
CA ILE A 139 8.42 12.85 -24.47
C ILE A 139 8.34 11.37 -24.07
N GLY A 140 9.49 10.73 -23.87
CA GLY A 140 9.61 9.36 -23.38
C GLY A 140 8.95 9.20 -22.01
N LYS A 141 9.12 10.13 -21.07
CA LYS A 141 8.47 10.09 -19.76
C LYS A 141 6.95 10.15 -19.88
N LYS A 142 6.38 11.00 -20.73
CA LYS A 142 4.92 11.08 -20.91
C LYS A 142 4.30 9.82 -21.52
N ILE A 143 5.03 9.14 -22.42
CA ILE A 143 4.57 7.92 -23.07
C ILE A 143 4.76 6.70 -22.17
N MET A 144 5.91 6.60 -21.51
CA MET A 144 6.27 5.47 -20.65
C MET A 144 5.64 5.55 -19.27
N ALA A 145 5.49 6.75 -18.73
CA ALA A 145 4.95 7.00 -17.41
C ALA A 145 3.85 8.07 -17.40
N PRO A 146 2.71 7.84 -18.06
CA PRO A 146 1.61 8.80 -18.08
C PRO A 146 1.00 8.97 -16.69
N THR A 147 0.93 10.21 -16.22
CA THR A 147 0.07 10.60 -15.10
C THR A 147 -1.38 10.54 -15.56
N LEU A 148 -2.21 9.82 -14.80
CA LEU A 148 -3.62 9.59 -15.06
C LEU A 148 -4.48 10.51 -14.18
N ASN A 149 -4.10 10.64 -12.90
CA ASN A 149 -4.67 11.59 -11.96
C ASN A 149 -3.62 12.00 -10.92
N THR A 150 -3.81 13.17 -10.33
CA THR A 150 -3.22 13.58 -9.05
C THR A 150 -4.15 13.22 -7.89
N VAL A 151 -3.62 13.13 -6.67
CA VAL A 151 -4.43 12.91 -5.46
C VAL A 151 -5.48 14.02 -5.32
N GLU A 152 -5.10 15.27 -5.56
CA GLU A 152 -5.97 16.44 -5.50
C GLU A 152 -7.11 16.38 -6.53
N GLU A 153 -6.85 15.91 -7.75
CA GLU A 153 -7.90 15.69 -8.75
C GLU A 153 -8.87 14.59 -8.31
N CYS A 154 -8.36 13.48 -7.77
CA CYS A 154 -9.20 12.39 -7.25
C CYS A 154 -10.14 12.88 -6.14
N LEU A 155 -9.63 13.69 -5.21
CA LEU A 155 -10.43 14.29 -4.14
C LEU A 155 -11.51 15.23 -4.67
N LYS A 156 -11.17 16.07 -5.65
CA LYS A 156 -12.14 16.94 -6.34
C LYS A 156 -13.23 16.13 -7.03
N GLN A 157 -12.88 15.03 -7.70
CA GLN A 157 -13.85 14.16 -8.39
C GLN A 157 -14.90 13.56 -7.45
N VAL A 158 -14.57 13.36 -6.17
CA VAL A 158 -15.50 12.84 -5.15
C VAL A 158 -16.03 13.94 -4.23
N GLY A 159 -15.68 15.21 -4.47
CA GLY A 159 -16.10 16.33 -3.63
C GLY A 159 -15.59 16.26 -2.18
N LEU A 160 -14.47 15.59 -1.93
CA LEU A 160 -13.86 15.46 -0.60
C LEU A 160 -12.86 16.58 -0.36
N PRO A 161 -13.14 17.53 0.55
CA PRO A 161 -12.17 18.58 0.86
C PRO A 161 -11.00 18.03 1.70
N PRO A 162 -9.77 18.54 1.56
CA PRO A 162 -8.58 18.02 2.26
C PRO A 162 -8.69 18.00 3.79
N GLU A 163 -9.47 18.92 4.37
CA GLU A 163 -9.72 19.03 5.81
C GLU A 163 -10.52 17.84 6.36
N LYS A 164 -11.23 17.10 5.50
CA LYS A 164 -12.04 15.94 5.89
C LYS A 164 -11.27 14.63 5.83
N VAL A 165 -9.98 14.66 5.50
CA VAL A 165 -9.09 13.50 5.60
C VAL A 165 -8.59 13.37 7.03
N ASP A 166 -9.00 12.31 7.71
CA ASP A 166 -8.56 12.00 9.08
C ASP A 166 -7.21 11.29 9.08
N TYR A 167 -7.04 10.35 8.15
CA TYR A 167 -5.89 9.45 8.15
C TYR A 167 -5.29 9.29 6.75
N ILE A 168 -3.97 9.15 6.73
CA ILE A 168 -3.21 8.71 5.57
C ILE A 168 -2.45 7.47 5.96
N SER A 169 -2.32 6.51 5.06
CA SER A 169 -1.46 5.35 5.26
C SER A 169 -0.93 4.85 3.92
N PHE A 170 0.10 4.03 3.98
CA PHE A 170 0.76 3.38 2.85
C PHE A 170 1.14 1.98 3.31
N ASP A 171 1.08 1.00 2.42
CA ASP A 171 1.57 -0.35 2.75
C ASP A 171 3.02 -0.29 3.25
N HIS A 172 3.86 0.51 2.60
CA HIS A 172 5.23 0.85 2.96
C HIS A 172 5.63 2.18 2.28
N LEU A 173 6.86 2.67 2.52
CA LEU A 173 7.27 4.02 2.09
C LEU A 173 8.15 4.05 0.84
N HIS A 174 8.21 2.98 0.03
CA HIS A 174 8.93 3.08 -1.25
C HIS A 174 8.35 4.20 -2.09
N THR A 175 9.26 5.04 -2.58
CA THR A 175 9.03 6.21 -3.42
C THR A 175 8.23 7.32 -2.79
N GLN A 176 7.70 7.16 -1.57
CA GLN A 176 6.76 8.12 -1.00
C GLN A 176 7.48 9.32 -0.42
N ASP A 177 7.08 10.51 -0.85
CA ASP A 177 7.37 11.76 -0.17
C ASP A 177 6.14 12.21 0.62
N LEU A 178 6.28 12.25 1.95
CA LEU A 178 5.20 12.52 2.87
C LEU A 178 5.04 14.02 3.16
N ARG A 179 6.02 14.84 2.79
CA ARG A 179 6.16 16.22 3.26
C ARG A 179 5.05 17.12 2.72
N LYS A 180 4.65 16.94 1.45
CA LYS A 180 3.51 17.66 0.85
C LYS A 180 2.22 17.42 1.62
N TRP A 181 1.98 16.18 2.01
CA TRP A 181 0.74 15.75 2.65
C TRP A 181 0.64 16.16 4.11
N LEU A 182 1.71 15.92 4.87
CA LEU A 182 1.69 16.08 6.32
C LEU A 182 2.26 17.42 6.80
N GLY A 183 3.00 18.13 5.94
CA GLY A 183 3.76 19.32 6.28
C GLY A 183 5.13 18.95 6.85
N ALA A 184 6.12 19.81 6.64
CA ALA A 184 7.49 19.60 7.12
C ALA A 184 8.17 20.93 7.44
N ASN A 185 9.10 20.92 8.39
CA ASN A 185 9.92 22.09 8.76
C ASN A 185 9.07 23.34 9.10
N GLY A 186 7.94 23.14 9.78
CA GLY A 186 7.00 24.20 10.16
C GLY A 186 6.07 24.68 9.05
N GLN A 187 6.18 24.15 7.82
CA GLN A 187 5.23 24.41 6.75
C GLN A 187 3.99 23.52 6.90
N PRO A 188 2.77 24.05 6.67
CA PRO A 188 1.55 23.26 6.73
C PRO A 188 1.50 22.24 5.58
N GLY A 189 0.97 21.05 5.87
CA GLY A 189 0.67 20.05 4.84
C GLY A 189 -0.64 20.33 4.13
N TYR A 190 -0.81 19.73 2.94
CA TYR A 190 -2.04 19.80 2.16
C TYR A 190 -3.25 19.22 2.91
N PHE A 191 -3.05 18.22 3.77
CA PHE A 191 -4.10 17.62 4.59
C PHE A 191 -4.00 18.12 6.03
N PRO A 192 -4.60 19.27 6.39
CA PRO A 192 -4.30 19.94 7.66
C PRO A 192 -4.66 19.10 8.89
N ASN A 193 -5.68 18.23 8.80
CA ASN A 193 -6.14 17.41 9.93
C ASN A 193 -5.58 15.98 9.93
N ALA A 194 -5.07 15.50 8.79
CA ALA A 194 -4.70 14.11 8.65
C ALA A 194 -3.51 13.71 9.55
N LYS A 195 -3.52 12.46 10.00
CA LYS A 195 -2.37 11.81 10.62
C LYS A 195 -1.93 10.61 9.80
N LEU A 196 -0.63 10.38 9.73
CA LEU A 196 -0.05 9.17 9.16
C LEU A 196 -0.24 8.00 10.13
N LEU A 197 -0.90 6.94 9.67
CA LEU A 197 -0.90 5.63 10.31
C LEU A 197 0.19 4.79 9.65
N ILE A 198 1.17 4.33 10.42
CA ILE A 198 2.29 3.57 9.87
C ILE A 198 2.84 2.58 10.90
N MET A 199 3.29 1.41 10.43
CA MET A 199 3.98 0.47 11.30
C MET A 199 5.29 1.09 11.79
N LYS A 200 5.56 0.94 13.08
CA LYS A 200 6.76 1.47 13.73
C LYS A 200 8.03 1.04 12.99
N GLU A 201 8.08 -0.23 12.59
CA GLU A 201 9.21 -0.80 11.85
C GLU A 201 9.51 -0.06 10.53
N GLU A 202 8.48 0.36 9.80
CA GLU A 202 8.65 1.10 8.55
C GLU A 202 9.19 2.50 8.82
N TRP A 203 8.58 3.19 9.79
CA TRP A 203 8.99 4.55 10.17
C TRP A 203 10.44 4.61 10.67
N ASP A 204 10.84 3.63 11.48
CA ASP A 204 12.19 3.52 12.01
C ASP A 204 13.18 3.15 10.89
N SER A 205 12.82 2.24 9.98
CA SER A 205 13.71 1.82 8.88
C SER A 205 14.05 2.98 7.93
N VAL A 206 13.09 3.85 7.60
CA VAL A 206 13.35 4.96 6.66
C VAL A 206 14.29 6.02 7.21
N GLN A 207 14.60 6.01 8.51
CA GLN A 207 15.60 6.92 9.10
C GLN A 207 17.05 6.49 8.82
N GLY A 208 17.26 5.25 8.38
CA GLY A 208 18.59 4.64 8.28
C GLY A 208 18.70 3.61 7.15
N LEU A 209 18.37 4.02 5.93
CA LEU A 209 18.33 3.13 4.77
C LEU A 209 19.72 2.64 4.35
N LEU A 210 19.82 1.35 4.04
CA LEU A 210 21.00 0.74 3.40
C LEU A 210 20.96 0.93 1.88
N PRO A 211 22.11 0.77 1.17
CA PRO A 211 22.15 0.92 -0.29
C PRO A 211 21.14 0.07 -1.08
N PRO A 212 20.82 -1.19 -0.71
CA PRO A 212 19.78 -1.96 -1.40
C PRO A 212 18.36 -1.39 -1.26
N GLN A 213 18.11 -0.66 -0.17
CA GLN A 213 16.81 -0.04 0.12
C GLN A 213 16.73 1.34 -0.53
N SER A 214 17.74 2.19 -0.31
CA SER A 214 17.71 3.62 -0.65
C SER A 214 17.44 3.91 -2.12
N ASP A 215 17.69 2.96 -3.02
CA ASP A 215 17.34 3.07 -4.43
C ASP A 215 15.84 3.25 -4.69
N TRP A 216 15.02 2.79 -3.76
CA TRP A 216 13.55 2.76 -3.82
C TRP A 216 12.87 3.78 -2.91
N TYR A 217 13.60 4.61 -2.16
CA TYR A 217 13.00 5.63 -1.31
C TYR A 217 13.28 7.03 -1.83
N CYS A 218 12.28 7.92 -1.72
CA CYS A 218 12.48 9.33 -1.99
C CYS A 218 13.50 9.93 -1.01
N PRO A 219 14.53 10.64 -1.49
CA PRO A 219 15.52 11.25 -0.61
C PRO A 219 14.87 12.19 0.42
N ASN A 220 15.08 11.88 1.71
CA ASN A 220 14.50 12.62 2.84
C ASN A 220 12.96 12.73 2.80
N GLY A 221 12.25 11.73 2.27
CA GLY A 221 10.79 11.74 2.11
C GLY A 221 9.97 11.89 3.40
N SER A 222 10.56 11.59 4.57
CA SER A 222 9.97 11.79 5.90
C SER A 222 10.58 12.96 6.69
N GLY A 223 11.57 13.64 6.11
CA GLY A 223 12.40 14.63 6.81
C GLY A 223 11.63 15.88 7.24
N GLY A 224 11.75 16.25 8.52
CA GLY A 224 11.16 17.47 9.06
C GLY A 224 9.66 17.38 9.40
N ILE A 225 9.05 16.19 9.24
CA ILE A 225 7.66 15.94 9.64
C ILE A 225 7.59 15.84 11.16
N SER A 226 6.63 16.55 11.75
CA SER A 226 6.44 16.55 13.20
C SER A 226 5.77 15.25 13.67
N MET A 227 6.25 14.67 14.78
CA MET A 227 5.72 13.41 15.31
C MET A 227 4.27 13.49 15.81
N ASP A 228 3.71 14.69 16.02
CA ASP A 228 2.26 14.85 16.29
C ASP A 228 1.37 14.53 15.07
N ARG A 229 1.97 14.49 13.87
CA ARG A 229 1.36 14.08 12.60
C ARG A 229 1.45 12.58 12.35
N VAL A 230 2.13 11.82 13.21
CA VAL A 230 2.42 10.39 13.00
C VAL A 230 1.86 9.57 14.16
N ILE A 231 1.13 8.51 13.84
CA ILE A 231 0.68 7.47 14.76
C ILE A 231 1.41 6.20 14.40
N LEU A 232 2.37 5.83 15.25
CA LEU A 232 3.10 4.58 15.12
C LEU A 232 2.22 3.41 15.59
N LEU A 233 2.16 2.38 14.78
CA LEU A 233 1.44 1.14 15.03
C LEU A 233 2.44 0.03 15.35
N ASP A 234 2.26 -0.65 16.48
CA ASP A 234 3.15 -1.74 16.91
C ASP A 234 2.59 -3.14 16.56
N SER A 235 1.32 -3.21 16.16
CA SER A 235 0.62 -4.47 15.89
C SER A 235 -0.37 -4.31 14.74
N ASP A 236 -0.93 -5.44 14.30
CA ASP A 236 -2.18 -5.45 13.54
C ASP A 236 -3.20 -4.55 14.23
N THR A 237 -3.93 -3.76 13.45
CA THR A 237 -4.72 -2.65 13.99
C THR A 237 -6.08 -2.57 13.29
N GLU A 238 -7.16 -2.63 14.06
CA GLU A 238 -8.50 -2.31 13.61
C GLU A 238 -8.71 -0.79 13.69
N LEU A 239 -9.21 -0.20 12.59
CA LEU A 239 -9.58 1.22 12.55
C LEU A 239 -11.07 1.42 12.84
N GLY A 240 -11.87 0.37 12.60
CA GLY A 240 -13.32 0.33 12.79
C GLY A 240 -14.07 0.19 11.47
N GLY A 241 -15.37 -0.09 11.55
CA GLY A 241 -16.29 -0.05 10.41
C GLY A 241 -15.88 -0.91 9.21
N GLY A 242 -15.24 -2.06 9.45
CA GLY A 242 -14.81 -2.98 8.40
C GLY A 242 -13.44 -2.65 7.81
N VAL A 243 -12.60 -1.87 8.51
CA VAL A 243 -11.25 -1.52 8.08
C VAL A 243 -10.20 -1.93 9.10
N ALA A 244 -9.12 -2.55 8.63
CA ALA A 244 -7.93 -2.88 9.42
C ALA A 244 -6.63 -2.68 8.63
N LEU A 245 -5.53 -2.50 9.35
CA LEU A 245 -4.16 -2.53 8.85
C LEU A 245 -3.46 -3.75 9.46
N ILE A 246 -3.07 -4.72 8.64
CA ILE A 246 -2.49 -6.00 9.09
C ILE A 246 -1.00 -6.05 8.70
N LYS A 247 -0.13 -6.34 9.66
CA LYS A 247 1.31 -6.49 9.45
C LYS A 247 1.56 -7.63 8.47
N THR A 248 2.18 -7.28 7.35
CA THR A 248 2.51 -8.19 6.25
C THR A 248 3.94 -7.93 5.83
N PRO A 249 4.91 -8.09 6.76
CA PRO A 249 6.32 -7.78 6.52
C PRO A 249 6.89 -8.71 5.46
N GLY A 250 7.89 -8.25 4.71
CA GLY A 250 8.35 -8.99 3.55
C GLY A 250 9.06 -8.11 2.55
N HIS A 251 8.24 -7.49 1.70
CA HIS A 251 8.69 -6.55 0.68
C HIS A 251 9.53 -5.41 1.30
N THR A 252 9.00 -4.82 2.37
CA THR A 252 9.79 -4.09 3.38
C THR A 252 9.58 -4.70 4.75
N TYR A 253 10.46 -4.39 5.69
CA TYR A 253 10.38 -4.86 7.07
C TYR A 253 9.11 -4.39 7.78
N GLY A 254 8.65 -3.17 7.49
CA GLY A 254 7.45 -2.58 8.09
C GLY A 254 6.19 -2.63 7.22
N ASN A 255 6.19 -3.41 6.13
CA ASN A 255 5.05 -3.50 5.23
C ASN A 255 3.77 -3.94 5.98
N HIS A 256 2.66 -3.27 5.69
CA HIS A 256 1.33 -3.70 6.13
C HIS A 256 0.31 -3.66 4.99
N SER A 257 -0.79 -4.38 5.18
CA SER A 257 -1.87 -4.49 4.21
C SER A 257 -3.09 -3.73 4.70
N LEU A 258 -3.72 -2.97 3.81
CA LEU A 258 -5.08 -2.49 4.01
C LEU A 258 -6.04 -3.67 3.85
N VAL A 259 -6.93 -3.86 4.82
CA VAL A 259 -8.01 -4.85 4.79
C VAL A 259 -9.34 -4.13 4.89
N ALA A 260 -10.19 -4.25 3.88
CA ALA A 260 -11.48 -3.58 3.80
C ALA A 260 -12.60 -4.58 3.49
N ASN A 261 -13.63 -4.64 4.34
CA ASN A 261 -14.83 -5.43 4.10
C ASN A 261 -15.80 -4.63 3.21
N THR A 262 -16.03 -5.11 1.99
CA THR A 262 -16.88 -4.46 0.98
C THR A 262 -18.07 -5.36 0.62
N PRO A 263 -19.04 -4.87 -0.17
CA PRO A 263 -20.12 -5.70 -0.71
C PRO A 263 -19.65 -6.90 -1.53
N GLU A 264 -18.44 -6.85 -2.09
CA GLU A 264 -17.84 -7.96 -2.86
C GLU A 264 -16.88 -8.83 -2.02
N GLY A 265 -16.96 -8.73 -0.69
CA GLY A 265 -16.11 -9.44 0.27
C GLY A 265 -14.93 -8.60 0.75
N ILE A 266 -13.92 -9.27 1.31
CA ILE A 266 -12.74 -8.58 1.84
C ILE A 266 -11.76 -8.32 0.70
N PHE A 267 -11.43 -7.05 0.49
CA PHE A 267 -10.28 -6.66 -0.31
C PHE A 267 -9.06 -6.46 0.58
N VAL A 268 -7.94 -7.03 0.16
CA VAL A 268 -6.64 -6.85 0.79
C VAL A 268 -5.71 -6.14 -0.18
N THR A 269 -5.04 -5.08 0.27
CA THR A 269 -4.18 -4.24 -0.59
C THR A 269 -2.82 -4.02 0.04
N SER A 270 -1.77 -4.37 -0.71
CA SER A 270 -0.35 -4.09 -0.42
C SER A 270 0.47 -4.17 -1.71
N GLU A 271 1.79 -4.02 -1.62
CA GLU A 271 2.75 -4.22 -2.73
C GLU A 271 3.62 -5.48 -2.57
N ASN A 272 3.25 -6.43 -1.69
CA ASN A 272 3.96 -7.71 -1.58
C ASN A 272 3.90 -8.52 -2.89
N GLY A 273 2.86 -8.32 -3.68
CA GLY A 273 2.71 -8.76 -5.06
C GLY A 273 2.03 -7.66 -5.88
N VAL A 274 2.36 -7.57 -7.17
CA VAL A 274 1.88 -6.50 -8.07
C VAL A 274 0.76 -6.96 -9.01
N SER A 275 0.27 -8.19 -8.93
CA SER A 275 -0.77 -8.72 -9.82
C SER A 275 -1.59 -9.83 -9.16
N ALA A 276 -2.78 -10.12 -9.66
CA ALA A 276 -3.54 -11.29 -9.22
C ALA A 276 -2.76 -12.61 -9.48
N ASP A 277 -1.97 -12.65 -10.55
CA ASP A 277 -1.08 -13.77 -10.89
C ASP A 277 -0.02 -14.04 -9.80
N ASN A 278 0.44 -13.01 -9.07
CA ASN A 278 1.35 -13.19 -7.94
C ASN A 278 0.72 -14.01 -6.81
N TYR A 279 -0.61 -13.96 -6.66
CA TYR A 279 -1.34 -14.65 -5.58
C TYR A 279 -1.94 -15.99 -5.99
N ASN A 280 -2.06 -16.27 -7.30
CA ASN A 280 -2.39 -17.60 -7.80
C ASN A 280 -1.64 -17.96 -9.11
N PRO A 281 -0.33 -18.24 -9.03
CA PRO A 281 0.49 -18.44 -10.22
C PRO A 281 0.13 -19.70 -11.01
N LEU A 282 -0.52 -20.70 -10.40
CA LEU A 282 -0.98 -21.90 -11.09
C LEU A 282 -2.08 -21.63 -12.12
N LYS A 283 -2.78 -20.50 -11.99
CA LYS A 283 -3.82 -20.06 -12.94
C LYS A 283 -3.32 -19.02 -13.92
N SER A 284 -2.07 -18.61 -13.80
CA SER A 284 -1.46 -17.60 -14.68
C SER A 284 -1.32 -18.08 -16.12
N ASN A 285 -1.59 -17.18 -17.06
CA ASN A 285 -1.27 -17.27 -18.48
C ASN A 285 0.00 -16.48 -18.86
N ILE A 286 0.62 -15.80 -17.89
CA ILE A 286 1.86 -15.08 -18.11
C ILE A 286 2.98 -16.10 -18.43
N PRO A 287 3.76 -15.89 -19.51
CA PRO A 287 4.85 -16.78 -19.90
C PRO A 287 5.80 -17.12 -18.75
N GLY A 288 5.92 -18.42 -18.46
CA GLY A 288 6.80 -18.96 -17.42
C GLY A 288 6.13 -19.13 -16.05
N VAL A 289 5.21 -18.25 -15.65
CA VAL A 289 4.74 -18.14 -14.26
C VAL A 289 4.10 -19.46 -13.77
N ARG A 290 3.16 -20.01 -14.53
CA ARG A 290 2.52 -21.29 -14.20
C ARG A 290 3.50 -22.45 -14.16
N LYS A 291 4.46 -22.48 -15.10
CA LYS A 291 5.48 -23.54 -15.18
C LYS A 291 6.42 -23.47 -13.97
N TYR A 292 6.84 -22.27 -13.60
CA TYR A 292 7.67 -22.02 -12.43
C TYR A 292 6.99 -22.52 -11.15
N ALA A 293 5.74 -22.10 -10.89
CA ALA A 293 4.98 -22.55 -9.72
C ALA A 293 4.79 -24.08 -9.67
N LYS A 294 4.51 -24.73 -10.81
CA LYS A 294 4.43 -26.20 -10.87
C LYS A 294 5.75 -26.89 -10.53
N ASN A 295 6.87 -26.32 -10.96
CA ASN A 295 8.19 -26.92 -10.79
C ASN A 295 8.75 -26.71 -9.37
N THR A 296 8.44 -25.58 -8.74
CA THR A 296 8.98 -25.22 -7.42
C THR A 296 8.02 -25.51 -6.26
N GLY A 297 6.73 -25.69 -6.56
CA GLY A 297 5.67 -25.77 -5.55
C GLY A 297 5.28 -24.41 -4.95
N MET A 298 5.77 -23.29 -5.51
CA MET A 298 5.44 -21.96 -4.98
C MET A 298 3.96 -21.62 -5.17
N GLU A 299 3.29 -21.27 -4.07
CA GLU A 299 1.88 -20.88 -4.06
C GLU A 299 1.64 -19.39 -4.37
N VAL A 300 2.71 -18.59 -4.34
CA VAL A 300 2.73 -17.15 -4.59
C VAL A 300 4.08 -16.77 -5.26
N ILE A 301 4.11 -15.69 -6.03
CA ILE A 301 5.33 -15.14 -6.66
C ILE A 301 5.61 -13.76 -6.09
N LEU A 302 6.78 -13.57 -5.49
CA LEU A 302 7.10 -12.35 -4.76
C LEU A 302 7.33 -11.15 -5.67
N ASN A 303 7.00 -9.96 -5.17
CA ASN A 303 7.52 -8.69 -5.67
C ASN A 303 8.96 -8.45 -5.15
N GLY A 304 9.93 -8.37 -6.06
CA GLY A 304 11.32 -8.68 -5.77
C GLY A 304 12.34 -7.53 -5.83
N ASN A 305 11.94 -6.26 -5.78
CA ASN A 305 12.89 -5.15 -5.96
C ASN A 305 13.82 -4.86 -4.78
N THR A 306 13.42 -5.17 -3.54
CA THR A 306 14.23 -5.01 -2.32
C THR A 306 14.44 -6.33 -1.59
N LEU A 307 13.37 -7.13 -1.43
CA LEU A 307 13.37 -8.45 -0.77
C LEU A 307 13.98 -8.41 0.64
N GLU A 308 13.60 -7.43 1.45
CA GLU A 308 14.22 -7.22 2.78
C GLU A 308 14.14 -8.48 3.66
N ILE A 309 13.00 -9.19 3.64
CA ILE A 309 12.81 -10.48 4.32
C ILE A 309 11.91 -11.42 3.50
N GLY A 310 12.45 -11.98 2.41
CA GLY A 310 11.69 -12.71 1.39
C GLY A 310 10.88 -13.94 1.86
N LEU A 311 11.33 -14.68 2.88
CA LEU A 311 10.53 -15.79 3.43
C LEU A 311 9.29 -15.28 4.18
N ASP A 312 9.44 -14.18 4.92
CA ASP A 312 8.32 -13.51 5.57
C ASP A 312 7.36 -12.89 4.55
N GLN A 313 7.87 -12.42 3.41
CA GLN A 313 7.06 -11.97 2.28
C GLN A 313 6.19 -13.10 1.74
N TYR A 314 6.74 -14.30 1.55
CA TYR A 314 5.95 -15.47 1.13
C TYR A 314 4.81 -15.75 2.11
N ILE A 315 5.10 -15.78 3.41
CA ILE A 315 4.10 -16.00 4.46
C ILE A 315 3.06 -14.87 4.47
N SER A 316 3.49 -13.62 4.28
CA SER A 316 2.61 -12.44 4.18
C SER A 316 1.66 -12.53 2.99
N MET A 317 2.14 -12.95 1.83
CA MET A 317 1.29 -13.10 0.65
C MET A 317 0.26 -14.22 0.81
N VAL A 318 0.62 -15.30 1.52
CA VAL A 318 -0.35 -16.34 1.86
C VAL A 318 -1.37 -15.83 2.89
N LEU A 319 -0.94 -15.06 3.90
CA LEU A 319 -1.84 -14.37 4.83
C LEU A 319 -2.84 -13.48 4.09
N GLU A 320 -2.35 -12.62 3.19
CA GLU A 320 -3.16 -11.67 2.41
C GLU A 320 -4.23 -12.40 1.59
N LYS A 321 -3.86 -13.43 0.82
CA LYS A 321 -4.84 -14.15 -0.03
C LYS A 321 -5.85 -14.97 0.79
N GLU A 322 -5.47 -15.49 1.95
CA GLU A 322 -6.37 -16.22 2.85
C GLU A 322 -7.34 -15.26 3.57
N ILE A 323 -6.92 -14.05 3.93
CA ILE A 323 -7.82 -13.00 4.43
C ILE A 323 -8.80 -12.56 3.35
N ALA A 324 -8.29 -12.26 2.14
CA ALA A 324 -9.09 -11.79 1.02
C ALA A 324 -10.14 -12.82 0.58
N GLY A 325 -9.73 -14.09 0.50
CA GLY A 325 -10.52 -15.17 -0.08
C GLY A 325 -10.70 -15.03 -1.60
N PRO A 326 -11.40 -16.00 -2.23
CA PRO A 326 -11.63 -15.98 -3.67
C PRO A 326 -12.39 -14.73 -4.13
N SER A 327 -12.05 -14.23 -5.31
CA SER A 327 -12.72 -13.08 -5.91
C SER A 327 -14.07 -13.48 -6.50
N LEU A 328 -15.10 -12.67 -6.25
CA LEU A 328 -16.40 -12.83 -6.92
C LEU A 328 -16.31 -12.54 -8.42
N ARG A 329 -15.36 -11.70 -8.85
CA ARG A 329 -15.17 -11.32 -10.25
C ARG A 329 -14.48 -12.41 -11.06
N ASN A 330 -13.58 -13.16 -10.42
CA ASN A 330 -12.95 -14.34 -10.98
C ASN A 330 -12.54 -15.31 -9.86
N PRO A 331 -13.30 -16.40 -9.62
CA PRO A 331 -13.04 -17.34 -8.52
C PRO A 331 -11.71 -18.08 -8.60
N GLU A 332 -11.03 -18.04 -9.75
CA GLU A 332 -9.67 -18.58 -9.90
C GLU A 332 -8.60 -17.70 -9.23
N PHE A 333 -8.95 -16.47 -8.82
CA PHE A 333 -8.06 -15.53 -8.15
C PHE A 333 -8.65 -15.07 -6.82
N TYR A 334 -7.86 -14.34 -6.03
CA TYR A 334 -8.22 -13.85 -4.70
C TYR A 334 -8.46 -12.34 -4.75
N ASN A 335 -9.31 -11.78 -3.87
CA ASN A 335 -9.54 -10.32 -3.75
C ASN A 335 -8.33 -9.56 -3.16
N VAL A 336 -7.12 -9.91 -3.57
CA VAL A 336 -5.90 -9.16 -3.23
C VAL A 336 -5.64 -8.17 -4.36
N MET A 337 -5.96 -6.91 -4.11
CA MET A 337 -5.81 -5.81 -5.06
C MET A 337 -4.51 -5.07 -4.79
N PRO A 338 -3.51 -5.15 -5.68
CA PRO A 338 -2.24 -4.47 -5.48
C PRO A 338 -2.38 -2.94 -5.40
N SER A 339 -1.59 -2.30 -4.55
CA SER A 339 -1.47 -0.83 -4.52
C SER A 339 -0.81 -0.28 -5.79
N SER A 340 0.10 -1.07 -6.38
CA SER A 340 0.67 -0.88 -7.71
C SER A 340 0.31 -2.07 -8.60
N GLU A 341 -0.75 -1.95 -9.40
CA GLU A 341 -1.28 -3.06 -10.19
C GLU A 341 -0.58 -3.18 -11.54
N MET A 342 0.01 -4.35 -11.80
CA MET A 342 0.57 -4.75 -13.08
C MET A 342 -0.47 -4.58 -14.19
N SER A 343 -0.05 -3.91 -15.24
CA SER A 343 -0.81 -3.70 -16.46
C SER A 343 0.06 -4.08 -17.66
N GLY A 344 -0.56 -4.76 -18.62
CA GLY A 344 0.05 -4.94 -19.93
C GLY A 344 0.36 -3.60 -20.60
N PHE A 345 1.44 -3.59 -21.38
CA PHE A 345 1.82 -2.47 -22.24
C PHE A 345 2.27 -3.01 -23.60
N TRP A 346 1.83 -2.38 -24.69
CA TRP A 346 2.01 -2.91 -26.05
C TRP A 346 3.49 -3.06 -26.45
N LEU A 347 4.37 -2.22 -25.91
CA LEU A 347 5.82 -2.29 -26.13
C LEU A 347 6.49 -3.48 -25.40
N PHE A 348 5.78 -4.08 -24.45
CA PHE A 348 6.26 -5.14 -23.59
C PHE A 348 5.39 -6.40 -23.73
N PRO A 349 5.48 -7.10 -24.87
CA PRO A 349 4.64 -8.25 -25.14
C PRO A 349 4.84 -9.37 -24.11
N GLY A 350 3.77 -10.14 -23.87
CA GLY A 350 3.75 -11.23 -22.90
C GLY A 350 3.61 -10.79 -21.44
N THR A 351 3.50 -9.50 -21.15
CA THR A 351 3.37 -8.96 -19.79
C THR A 351 1.95 -8.58 -19.39
N SER A 352 0.94 -9.02 -20.14
CA SER A 352 -0.45 -8.76 -19.74
C SER A 352 -0.83 -9.69 -18.59
N PRO A 353 -1.40 -9.17 -17.49
CA PRO A 353 -1.89 -10.00 -16.40
C PRO A 353 -3.04 -10.90 -16.87
N THR A 354 -3.20 -12.05 -16.22
CA THR A 354 -4.31 -12.97 -16.52
C THR A 354 -5.64 -12.42 -16.02
N PHE A 355 -5.59 -11.70 -14.90
CA PHE A 355 -6.72 -11.05 -14.28
C PHE A 355 -6.28 -9.73 -13.65
N SER A 356 -7.09 -8.69 -13.83
CA SER A 356 -6.90 -7.37 -13.24
C SER A 356 -8.21 -6.90 -12.62
N PHE A 357 -8.10 -6.15 -11.53
CA PHE A 357 -9.22 -5.50 -10.85
C PHE A 357 -9.60 -4.19 -11.53
N GLY A 358 -8.60 -3.42 -11.97
CA GLY A 358 -8.84 -2.06 -12.42
C GLY A 358 -9.31 -1.16 -11.28
N GLN A 359 -10.07 -0.11 -11.61
CA GLN A 359 -10.66 0.75 -10.58
C GLN A 359 -11.89 0.08 -9.94
N LEU A 360 -11.96 0.11 -8.62
CA LEU A 360 -13.10 -0.33 -7.82
C LEU A 360 -13.85 0.86 -7.22
N GLN A 361 -15.16 0.73 -7.07
CA GLN A 361 -16.00 1.67 -6.33
C GLN A 361 -17.14 0.94 -5.61
N PHE A 362 -17.31 1.21 -4.31
CA PHE A 362 -18.39 0.71 -3.47
C PHE A 362 -18.95 1.83 -2.60
N GLY A 363 -20.28 1.87 -2.46
CA GLY A 363 -20.97 2.88 -1.66
C GLY A 363 -20.92 4.28 -2.26
N ASN A 364 -21.33 5.27 -1.44
CA ASN A 364 -21.32 6.69 -1.79
C ASN A 364 -20.54 7.48 -0.76
N ILE A 365 -19.75 8.45 -1.21
CA ILE A 365 -18.99 9.32 -0.34
C ILE A 365 -19.91 10.23 0.47
N ILE A 366 -19.57 10.45 1.74
CA ILE A 366 -20.23 11.36 2.66
C ILE A 366 -19.30 12.55 2.90
N THR A 367 -19.75 13.75 2.52
CA THR A 367 -18.94 14.98 2.50
C THR A 367 -19.26 15.96 3.62
N HIS A 368 -20.28 15.68 4.44
CA HIS A 368 -20.84 16.59 5.44
C HIS A 368 -19.97 16.81 6.68
#